data_AF-A0A2X4SZC2-F1
#
_entry.id   AF-A0A2X4SZC2-F1
#
_cell.length_a   1.000
_cell.length_b   1.000
_cell.length_c   1.000
_cell.angle_alpha   90.00
_cell.angle_beta   90.00
_cell.angle_gamma   90.00
#
_symmetry.space_group_name_H-M   'P 1'
#
loop_
_entity.id
_entity.type
_entity.pdbx_description
1 polymer ?
#
loop_
_entity_poly.entity_id
_entity_poly.type
_entity_poly.pdbx_seq_one_letter_code
_entity_poly.pdbx_strand_id
1 'polypeptide(L)'
;MSFVHQHRRKLHIAINTFAHPDGYARWQRAVDMAAQLGADALILADIAMLEYAAVRYPHIERHVSVQASATNEEAIRFYHRNFDVHRVVLPRVLSIHQVKQLAASRPYRWRYSRSVACA
;
A
#
# COMPACT_ATOMS: atom_id res chain seq x y z
N MET A 1 -9.21 -6.90 -17.42
CA MET A 1 -9.66 -5.49 -17.46
C MET A 1 -11.16 -5.34 -17.45
N SER A 2 -11.90 -6.07 -18.29
CA SER A 2 -13.35 -5.90 -18.47
C SER A 2 -14.18 -6.03 -17.20
N PHE A 3 -14.08 -7.13 -16.43
CA PHE A 3 -15.06 -7.41 -15.39
C PHE A 3 -15.11 -6.38 -14.24
N VAL A 4 -13.98 -6.04 -13.61
CA VAL A 4 -13.98 -5.15 -12.42
C VAL A 4 -14.41 -3.73 -12.78
N HIS A 5 -13.84 -3.18 -13.84
CA HIS A 5 -14.14 -1.81 -14.27
C HIS A 5 -15.52 -1.68 -14.93
N GLN A 6 -16.04 -2.73 -15.61
CA GLN A 6 -17.43 -2.76 -16.08
C GLN A 6 -18.43 -2.64 -14.93
N HIS A 7 -18.11 -3.18 -13.76
CA HIS A 7 -18.95 -3.07 -12.56
C HIS A 7 -18.65 -1.81 -11.74
N ARG A 8 -17.89 -0.86 -12.29
CA ARG A 8 -17.49 0.41 -11.63
C ARG A 8 -16.82 0.18 -10.27
N ARG A 9 -16.04 -0.90 -10.15
CA ARG A 9 -15.23 -1.21 -8.95
C ARG A 9 -13.78 -0.85 -9.20
N LYS A 10 -13.04 -0.57 -8.12
CA LYS A 10 -11.58 -0.37 -8.14
C LYS A 10 -10.87 -1.71 -7.99
N LEU A 11 -9.81 -1.93 -8.76
CA LEU A 11 -8.90 -3.07 -8.67
C LEU A 11 -7.70 -2.70 -7.79
N HIS A 12 -7.64 -3.25 -6.58
CA HIS A 12 -6.45 -3.15 -5.74
C HIS A 12 -5.65 -4.45 -5.83
N ILE A 13 -4.34 -4.36 -6.03
CA ILE A 13 -3.47 -5.52 -6.12
C ILE A 13 -2.46 -5.47 -4.97
N ALA A 14 -2.41 -6.56 -4.19
CA ALA A 14 -1.42 -6.73 -3.14
C ALA A 14 -0.20 -7.49 -3.67
N ILE A 15 0.98 -6.87 -3.54
CA ILE A 15 2.28 -7.53 -3.73
C ILE A 15 2.95 -7.53 -2.36
N ASN A 16 2.45 -8.42 -1.51
CA ASN A 16 2.75 -8.44 -0.08
C ASN A 16 3.95 -9.34 0.20
N THR A 17 5.13 -8.94 -0.31
CA THR A 17 6.38 -9.69 -0.13
C THR A 17 7.57 -8.72 -0.07
N PHE A 18 8.66 -9.16 0.57
CA PHE A 18 9.93 -8.46 0.60
C PHE A 18 10.88 -9.04 -0.45
N ALA A 19 11.59 -8.15 -1.16
CA ALA A 19 12.51 -8.58 -2.19
C ALA A 19 13.77 -9.18 -1.56
N HIS A 20 13.97 -10.49 -1.72
CA HIS A 20 15.29 -11.09 -1.49
C HIS A 20 16.29 -10.57 -2.52
N PRO A 21 17.61 -10.54 -2.21
CA PRO A 21 18.64 -10.01 -3.11
C PRO A 21 18.55 -10.58 -4.53
N ASP A 22 18.39 -11.90 -4.68
CA ASP A 22 18.29 -12.56 -6.00
C ASP A 22 16.90 -12.43 -6.65
N GLY A 23 15.94 -11.84 -5.93
CA GLY A 23 14.53 -11.74 -6.31
C GLY A 23 14.06 -10.35 -6.70
N TYR A 24 14.91 -9.32 -6.61
CA TYR A 24 14.48 -7.93 -6.79
C TYR A 24 13.77 -7.68 -8.13
N ALA A 25 14.39 -8.10 -9.25
CA ALA A 25 13.81 -7.93 -10.58
C ALA A 25 12.48 -8.69 -10.77
N ARG A 26 12.27 -9.79 -10.05
CA ARG A 26 10.99 -10.51 -10.06
C ARG A 26 9.86 -9.65 -9.50
N TRP A 27 10.14 -8.92 -8.42
CA TRP A 27 9.13 -8.08 -7.77
C TRP A 27 8.88 -6.78 -8.54
N GLN A 28 9.90 -6.22 -9.19
CA GLN A 28 9.69 -5.14 -10.17
C GLN A 28 8.75 -5.59 -11.30
N ARG A 29 8.96 -6.78 -11.86
CA ARG A 29 8.05 -7.34 -12.88
C ARG A 29 6.64 -7.57 -12.34
N ALA A 30 6.48 -7.93 -11.07
CA ALA A 30 5.16 -8.05 -10.46
C ALA A 30 4.45 -6.70 -10.36
N VAL A 31 5.17 -5.63 -9.98
CA VAL A 31 4.66 -4.25 -9.98
C VAL A 31 4.28 -3.80 -11.39
N ASP A 32 5.17 -4.05 -12.37
CA ASP A 32 4.92 -3.71 -13.77
C ASP A 32 3.67 -4.42 -14.31
N MET A 33 3.53 -5.72 -14.01
CA MET A 33 2.37 -6.51 -14.41
C MET A 33 1.08 -5.99 -13.76
N ALA A 34 1.11 -5.65 -12.47
CA ALA A 34 -0.05 -5.09 -11.78
C ALA A 34 -0.48 -3.74 -12.41
N ALA A 35 0.48 -2.89 -12.75
CA ALA A 35 0.22 -1.63 -13.46
C ALA A 35 -0.38 -1.86 -14.85
N GLN A 36 0.20 -2.77 -15.65
CA GLN A 36 -0.31 -3.13 -16.97
C GLN A 36 -1.73 -3.72 -16.95
N LEU A 37 -2.07 -4.45 -15.88
CA LEU A 37 -3.42 -4.99 -15.67
C LEU A 37 -4.45 -3.91 -15.31
N GLY A 38 -4.03 -2.66 -15.08
CA GLY A 38 -4.89 -1.54 -14.73
C GLY A 38 -5.25 -1.50 -13.25
N ALA A 39 -4.29 -1.81 -12.36
CA ALA A 39 -4.49 -1.62 -10.93
C ALA A 39 -4.77 -0.15 -10.60
N ASP A 40 -5.84 0.09 -9.84
CA ASP A 40 -6.16 1.40 -9.27
C ASP A 40 -5.30 1.69 -8.03
N ALA A 41 -4.89 0.64 -7.31
CA ALA A 41 -3.97 0.76 -6.18
C ALA A 41 -3.04 -0.45 -6.01
N LEU A 42 -1.82 -0.21 -5.54
CA LEU A 42 -0.84 -1.22 -5.13
C LEU A 42 -0.71 -1.26 -3.60
N ILE A 43 -0.74 -2.45 -3.01
CA ILE A 43 -0.52 -2.67 -1.58
C ILE A 43 0.85 -3.34 -1.41
N LEU A 44 1.82 -2.61 -0.86
CA LEU A 44 3.24 -2.99 -0.82
C LEU A 44 3.80 -2.90 0.61
N ALA A 45 4.79 -3.73 0.92
CA ALA A 45 5.49 -3.72 2.20
C ALA A 45 6.96 -3.31 2.08
N ASP A 46 7.61 -3.77 1.03
CA ASP A 46 9.02 -3.51 0.76
C ASP A 46 9.27 -2.06 0.35
N ILE A 47 10.22 -1.40 1.01
CA ILE A 47 10.55 0.01 0.77
C ILE A 47 11.05 0.24 -0.65
N ALA A 48 11.87 -0.67 -1.19
CA ALA A 48 12.41 -0.52 -2.53
C ALA A 48 11.33 -0.76 -3.60
N MET A 49 10.32 -1.58 -3.33
CA MET A 49 9.14 -1.69 -4.20
C MET A 49 8.20 -0.48 -4.11
N LEU A 50 8.05 0.10 -2.92
CA LEU A 50 7.30 1.36 -2.74
C LEU A 50 7.95 2.49 -3.53
N GLU A 51 9.28 2.62 -3.44
CA GLU A 51 10.05 3.58 -4.23
C GLU A 51 9.92 3.31 -5.74
N TYR A 52 10.12 2.06 -6.17
CA TYR A 52 10.01 1.69 -7.58
C TYR A 52 8.63 2.05 -8.15
N ALA A 53 7.55 1.71 -7.43
CA ALA A 53 6.19 2.06 -7.82
C ALA A 53 5.96 3.58 -7.82
N ALA A 54 6.49 4.30 -6.83
CA ALA A 54 6.37 5.75 -6.73
C ALA A 54 6.98 6.48 -7.92
N VAL A 55 8.17 6.06 -8.33
CA VAL A 55 8.93 6.68 -9.43
C VAL A 55 8.33 6.31 -10.79
N ARG A 56 8.02 5.03 -11.00
CA ARG A 56 7.62 4.52 -12.32
C ARG A 56 6.14 4.66 -12.62
N TYR A 57 5.29 4.56 -11.60
CA TYR A 57 3.83 4.57 -11.73
C TYR A 57 3.18 5.58 -10.78
N PRO A 58 3.54 6.89 -10.86
CA PRO A 58 3.09 7.91 -9.91
C PRO A 58 1.56 8.12 -9.91
N HIS A 59 0.87 7.68 -10.96
CA HIS A 59 -0.58 7.78 -11.11
C HIS A 59 -1.34 6.65 -10.40
N ILE A 60 -0.67 5.58 -9.95
CA ILE A 60 -1.30 4.46 -9.24
C ILE A 60 -1.27 4.74 -7.73
N GLU A 61 -2.42 4.63 -7.07
CA GLU A 61 -2.50 4.83 -5.62
C GLU A 61 -1.61 3.78 -4.90
N ARG A 62 -0.80 4.20 -3.93
CA ARG A 62 0.02 3.28 -3.13
C ARG A 62 -0.49 3.17 -1.72
N HIS A 63 -0.59 1.95 -1.23
CA HIS A 63 -0.96 1.61 0.13
C HIS A 63 0.16 0.81 0.80
N VAL A 64 0.40 1.08 2.07
CA VAL A 64 1.34 0.31 2.89
C VAL A 64 0.63 -0.89 3.48
N SER A 65 1.21 -2.07 3.27
CA SER A 65 0.73 -3.32 3.81
C SER A 65 1.01 -3.45 5.31
N VAL A 66 0.20 -4.28 5.96
CA VAL A 66 0.38 -4.72 7.35
C VAL A 66 1.78 -5.28 7.62
N GLN A 67 2.42 -5.90 6.63
CA GLN A 67 3.76 -6.47 6.74
C GLN A 67 4.84 -5.42 7.01
N ALA A 68 4.65 -4.18 6.56
CA ALA A 68 5.58 -3.08 6.80
C ALA A 68 5.62 -2.64 8.26
N SER A 69 4.72 -3.15 9.11
CA SER A 69 4.70 -2.92 10.56
C SER A 69 4.74 -1.44 10.96
N ALA A 70 4.03 -0.59 10.22
CA ALA A 70 3.87 0.83 10.56
C ALA A 70 3.00 1.00 11.81
N THR A 71 3.64 1.06 12.98
CA THR A 71 2.99 1.06 14.31
C THR A 71 2.92 2.44 14.96
N ASN A 72 3.54 3.45 14.36
CA ASN A 72 3.60 4.80 14.92
C ASN A 72 3.43 5.86 13.82
N GLU A 73 3.16 7.09 14.25
CA GLU A 73 2.85 8.20 13.35
C GLU A 73 4.06 8.62 12.48
N GLU A 74 5.29 8.53 13.00
CA GLU A 74 6.49 8.88 12.24
C GLU A 74 6.76 7.91 11.09
N ALA A 75 6.54 6.61 11.31
CA ALA A 75 6.62 5.62 10.25
C ALA A 75 5.59 5.92 9.15
N ILE A 76 4.35 6.24 9.52
CA ILE A 76 3.30 6.61 8.58
C ILE A 76 3.67 7.89 7.80
N ARG A 77 4.17 8.92 8.49
CA ARG A 77 4.67 10.15 7.86
C ARG A 77 5.82 9.87 6.90
N PHE A 78 6.74 8.97 7.25
CA PHE A 78 7.83 8.57 6.39
C PHE A 78 7.32 7.97 5.08
N TYR A 79 6.38 7.02 5.14
CA TYR A 79 5.80 6.43 3.94
C TYR A 79 5.06 7.46 3.07
N HIS A 80 4.34 8.39 3.69
CA HIS A 80 3.65 9.47 2.97
C HIS A 80 4.64 10.41 2.28
N ARG A 81 5.66 10.91 2.99
CA ARG A 81 6.63 11.88 2.43
C ARG A 81 7.47 11.30 1.30
N ASN A 82 7.89 10.04 1.40
CA ASN A 82 8.83 9.45 0.45
C ASN A 82 8.12 8.72 -0.70
N PHE A 83 6.94 8.17 -0.46
CA PHE A 83 6.23 7.33 -1.44
C PHE A 83 4.76 7.71 -1.59
N ASP A 84 4.36 8.94 -1.23
CA ASP A 84 3.03 9.50 -1.46
C ASP A 84 1.89 8.47 -1.23
N VAL A 85 1.99 7.79 -0.09
CA VAL A 85 1.09 6.70 0.30
C VAL A 85 -0.24 7.29 0.75
N HIS A 86 -1.35 6.78 0.20
CA HIS A 86 -2.71 7.24 0.51
C HIS A 86 -3.42 6.43 1.60
N ARG A 87 -2.91 5.24 1.93
CA ARG A 87 -3.44 4.40 3.01
C ARG A 87 -2.36 3.52 3.64
N VAL A 88 -2.46 3.32 4.95
CA VAL A 88 -1.65 2.33 5.69
C VAL A 88 -2.58 1.31 6.32
N VAL A 89 -2.29 0.02 6.12
CA VAL A 89 -2.99 -1.08 6.79
C VAL A 89 -2.26 -1.35 8.11
N LEU A 90 -2.91 -1.02 9.23
CA LEU A 90 -2.29 -1.11 10.55
C LEU A 90 -2.16 -2.57 11.05
N PRO A 91 -1.06 -2.92 11.73
CA PRO A 91 -0.82 -4.27 12.23
C PRO A 91 -1.66 -4.62 13.45
N ARG A 92 -2.00 -5.91 13.58
CA ARG A 92 -2.83 -6.45 14.67
C ARG A 92 -2.16 -6.42 16.05
N VAL A 93 -0.86 -6.14 16.11
CA VAL A 93 -0.12 -5.95 17.37
C VAL A 93 -0.55 -4.69 18.11
N LEU A 94 -1.20 -3.74 17.43
CA LEU A 94 -1.73 -2.54 18.05
C LEU A 94 -3.05 -2.83 18.76
N SER A 95 -3.18 -2.32 19.98
CA SER A 95 -4.48 -2.26 20.66
C SER A 95 -5.45 -1.35 19.92
N ILE A 96 -6.76 -1.55 20.12
CA ILE A 96 -7.78 -0.68 19.55
C ILE A 96 -7.62 0.79 19.96
N HIS A 97 -7.07 1.04 21.16
CA HIS A 97 -6.76 2.40 21.63
C HIS A 97 -5.65 3.03 20.78
N GLN A 98 -4.55 2.31 20.56
CA GLN A 98 -3.45 2.78 19.69
C GLN A 98 -3.93 3.00 18.25
N VAL A 99 -4.75 2.10 17.71
CA VAL A 99 -5.36 2.26 16.37
C VAL A 99 -6.19 3.55 16.30
N LYS A 100 -7.01 3.84 17.32
CA LYS A 100 -7.79 5.08 17.39
C LYS A 100 -6.91 6.32 17.44
N GLN A 101 -5.83 6.29 18.22
CA GLN A 101 -4.88 7.42 18.31
C GLN A 101 -4.23 7.70 16.95
N LEU A 102 -3.72 6.67 16.28
CA LEU A 102 -3.10 6.82 14.94
C LEU A 102 -4.10 7.24 13.85
N ALA A 103 -5.36 6.81 13.95
CA ALA A 103 -6.40 7.23 13.02
C ALA A 103 -6.86 8.67 13.27
N ALA A 104 -6.74 9.17 14.50
CA ALA A 104 -7.11 10.53 14.89
C ALA A 104 -6.04 11.56 14.51
N SER A 105 -4.75 11.19 14.55
CA SER A 105 -3.69 11.98 13.94
C SER A 105 -3.94 12.07 12.44
N ARG A 106 -4.54 13.17 11.99
CA ARG A 106 -4.86 13.47 10.59
C ARG A 106 -3.85 14.45 10.01
N PRO A 107 -2.67 14.01 9.56
CA PRO A 107 -1.77 14.93 8.89
C PRO A 107 -2.21 15.20 7.44
N TYR A 108 -2.94 14.28 6.76
CA TYR A 108 -3.35 14.45 5.34
C TYR A 108 -4.69 13.74 5.05
N ARG A 109 -5.24 13.86 3.83
CA ARG A 109 -6.57 13.36 3.38
C ARG A 109 -6.64 11.82 3.32
N TRP A 110 -6.48 11.14 4.45
CA TRP A 110 -6.56 9.68 4.57
C TRP A 110 -8.01 9.20 4.43
N ARG A 111 -8.30 8.28 3.50
CA ARG A 111 -9.54 7.48 3.53
C ARG A 111 -9.30 6.23 4.38
N TYR A 112 -9.73 6.28 5.64
CA TYR A 112 -9.85 5.09 6.49
C TYR A 112 -10.84 4.11 5.84
N SER A 113 -10.42 2.87 5.60
CA SER A 113 -11.35 1.78 5.26
C SER A 113 -11.28 0.72 6.33
N ARG A 114 -12.42 0.42 6.94
CA ARG A 114 -12.62 -0.82 7.74
C ARG A 114 -12.74 -2.02 6.79
N SER A 115 -11.78 -2.18 5.88
CA SER A 115 -11.65 -3.42 5.15
C SER A 115 -10.76 -4.30 6.00
N VAL A 116 -11.40 -5.16 6.79
CA VAL A 116 -10.79 -6.41 7.21
C VAL A 116 -10.19 -6.99 5.93
N ALA A 117 -8.86 -7.13 5.91
CA ALA A 117 -8.16 -7.80 4.85
C ALA A 117 -8.71 -9.23 4.74
N CYS A 118 -9.63 -9.43 3.81
CA CYS A 118 -9.88 -10.72 3.20
C CYS A 118 -9.47 -10.55 1.75
N ALA A 119 -8.39 -11.27 1.40
CA ALA A 119 -7.89 -11.67 0.09
C ALA A 119 -7.91 -10.62 -1.03
#